data_AF-A0AAE8Q4P5-F1
#
_entry.id   AF-A0AAE8Q4P5-F1
#
_cell.length_a   1.000
_cell.length_b   1.000
_cell.length_c   1.000
_cell.angle_alpha   90.00
_cell.angle_beta   90.00
_cell.angle_gamma   90.00
#
_symmetry.space_group_name_H-M   'P 1'
#
loop_
_entity.id
_entity.type
_entity.pdbx_description
1 polymer ?
#
loop_
_entity_poly.entity_id
_entity_poly.type
_entity_poly.pdbx_seq_one_letter_code
_entity_poly.pdbx_strand_id
1 'polypeptide(L)'
;MSSYIKAATLSLIFPFIFSSVQAQCVNNATPSCAVYSTCFSKYCQCAGADEYFIQYGKKYCESFLGRDDFSNAGVKWRDKTLRCLQEAIVPKLDISENPTCNCKEMRAFAFKSHIQCYLADPSICSLPAADMLRIIKTANLVSVVTDEASREQFKSVLSTCLGSYTGEALEAIQATLEALSD
;
A
#
# COMPACT_ATOMS: atom_id res chain seq x y z
N MET A 1 8.86 69.40 -22.15
CA MET A 1 7.88 68.32 -21.91
C MET A 1 8.09 67.26 -22.97
N SER A 2 8.60 66.08 -22.59
CA SER A 2 8.24 64.80 -23.21
C SER A 2 8.97 63.68 -22.45
N SER A 3 8.22 62.93 -21.67
CA SER A 3 8.70 61.79 -20.88
C SER A 3 8.68 60.53 -21.73
N TYR A 4 9.80 59.81 -21.81
CA TYR A 4 9.84 58.46 -22.37
C TYR A 4 9.52 57.43 -21.26
N ILE A 5 8.38 56.76 -21.39
CA ILE A 5 7.96 55.68 -20.49
C ILE A 5 8.64 54.38 -20.94
N LYS A 6 9.34 53.73 -20.00
CA LYS A 6 9.91 52.39 -20.13
C LYS A 6 8.79 51.36 -20.10
N ALA A 7 8.67 50.50 -21.10
CA ALA A 7 7.88 49.28 -21.02
C ALA A 7 8.81 48.12 -20.63
N ALA A 8 8.84 47.78 -19.34
CA ALA A 8 9.42 46.54 -18.86
C ALA A 8 8.31 45.47 -18.87
N THR A 9 8.43 44.48 -19.74
CA THR A 9 7.55 43.32 -19.78
C THR A 9 7.80 42.45 -18.55
N LEU A 10 6.88 42.51 -17.60
CA LEU A 10 6.87 41.65 -16.43
C LEU A 10 6.32 40.27 -16.84
N SER A 11 7.22 39.32 -17.11
CA SER A 11 6.83 37.90 -17.22
C SER A 11 6.31 37.44 -15.87
N LEU A 12 5.00 37.25 -15.77
CA LEU A 12 4.35 36.57 -14.65
C LEU A 12 4.79 35.11 -14.65
N ILE A 13 5.79 34.79 -13.83
CA ILE A 13 6.07 33.42 -13.43
C ILE A 13 4.88 32.99 -12.58
N PHE A 14 3.93 32.28 -13.19
CA PHE A 14 2.85 31.61 -12.47
C PHE A 14 3.53 30.53 -11.60
N PRO A 15 3.56 30.64 -10.27
CA PRO A 15 4.09 29.55 -9.46
C PRO A 15 3.14 28.38 -9.68
N PHE A 16 3.69 27.24 -10.09
CA PHE A 16 2.99 25.97 -10.21
C PHE A 16 2.40 25.64 -8.82
N ILE A 17 1.12 25.99 -8.60
CA ILE A 17 0.36 25.57 -7.41
C ILE A 17 -0.05 24.11 -7.63
N PHE A 18 0.90 23.19 -7.56
CA PHE A 18 0.64 21.75 -7.70
C PHE A 18 0.93 20.95 -6.41
N SER A 19 1.18 21.62 -5.27
CA SER A 19 1.78 20.95 -4.10
C SER A 19 0.94 20.89 -2.81
N SER A 20 -0.33 21.33 -2.78
CA SER A 20 -1.13 21.25 -1.54
C SER A 20 -2.16 20.11 -1.49
N VAL A 21 -2.66 19.63 -2.63
CA VAL A 21 -3.83 18.72 -2.65
C VAL A 21 -3.43 17.24 -2.51
N GLN A 22 -2.32 16.78 -3.13
CA GLN A 22 -1.79 15.43 -2.91
C GLN A 22 -1.31 15.21 -1.47
N ALA A 23 -0.83 16.27 -0.80
CA ALA A 23 -0.32 16.20 0.57
C ALA A 23 -1.39 15.73 1.57
N GLN A 24 -2.69 15.89 1.27
CA GLN A 24 -3.76 15.52 2.20
C GLN A 24 -3.95 14.00 2.36
N CYS A 25 -3.51 13.21 1.37
CA CYS A 25 -3.63 11.74 1.40
C CYS A 25 -2.31 11.06 1.78
N VAL A 26 -1.29 11.82 2.20
CA VAL A 26 0.01 11.27 2.62
C VAL A 26 -0.07 10.82 4.07
N ASN A 27 0.61 9.74 4.42
CA ASN A 27 0.65 9.25 5.79
C ASN A 27 1.82 9.85 6.58
N ASN A 28 1.68 9.88 7.90
CA ASN A 28 2.75 10.35 8.78
C ASN A 28 3.89 9.31 8.88
N ALA A 29 5.03 9.74 9.44
CA ALA A 29 6.15 8.82 9.70
C ALA A 29 5.74 7.62 10.56
N THR A 30 4.83 7.84 11.51
CA THR A 30 4.15 6.78 12.27
C THR A 30 2.98 6.23 11.45
N PRO A 31 2.96 4.93 11.12
CA PRO A 31 1.89 4.36 10.31
C PRO A 31 0.55 4.45 11.03
N SER A 32 -0.49 4.72 10.24
CA SER A 32 -1.89 4.80 10.67
C SER A 32 -2.77 4.26 9.56
N CYS A 33 -3.95 3.75 9.92
CA CYS A 33 -4.93 3.25 8.94
C CYS A 33 -6.01 4.28 8.59
N ALA A 34 -5.96 5.49 9.16
CA ALA A 34 -7.00 6.51 8.99
C ALA A 34 -7.17 6.96 7.53
N VAL A 35 -6.07 7.02 6.77
CA VAL A 35 -6.07 7.50 5.37
C VAL A 35 -7.02 6.71 4.46
N TYR A 36 -7.26 5.43 4.76
CA TYR A 36 -8.20 4.60 4.01
C TYR A 36 -9.62 5.15 4.06
N SER A 37 -10.06 5.66 5.21
CA SER A 37 -11.42 6.19 5.40
C SER A 37 -11.52 7.71 5.26
N THR A 38 -10.45 8.45 5.57
CA THR A 38 -10.47 9.91 5.50
C THR A 38 -10.09 10.46 4.12
N CYS A 39 -9.36 9.67 3.32
CA CYS A 39 -8.89 10.07 2.01
C CYS A 39 -9.28 9.10 0.90
N PHE A 40 -8.80 7.85 0.96
CA PHE A 40 -8.88 6.95 -0.19
C PHE A 40 -10.33 6.64 -0.58
N SER A 41 -11.18 6.27 0.38
CA SER A 41 -12.60 6.01 0.11
C SER A 41 -13.37 7.26 -0.30
N LYS A 42 -12.92 8.47 0.09
CA LYS A 42 -13.56 9.73 -0.32
C LYS A 42 -13.36 9.99 -1.81
N TYR A 43 -12.15 9.78 -2.31
CA TYR A 43 -11.75 10.06 -3.70
C TYR A 43 -11.94 8.88 -4.65
N CYS A 44 -12.18 7.69 -4.11
CA CYS A 44 -12.50 6.51 -4.90
C CYS A 44 -13.58 5.69 -4.19
N GLN A 45 -14.84 6.04 -4.49
CA GLN A 45 -16.04 5.53 -3.81
C GLN A 45 -16.50 4.21 -4.44
N CYS A 46 -15.70 3.17 -4.26
CA CYS A 46 -16.04 1.83 -4.74
C CYS A 46 -17.02 1.10 -3.83
N ALA A 47 -17.72 0.11 -4.38
CA ALA A 47 -18.67 -0.72 -3.66
C ALA A 47 -18.58 -2.18 -4.14
N GLY A 48 -19.15 -3.10 -3.36
CA GLY A 48 -19.19 -4.53 -3.70
C GLY A 48 -17.81 -5.17 -3.76
N ALA A 49 -17.61 -6.07 -4.73
CA ALA A 49 -16.39 -6.87 -4.87
C ALA A 49 -15.15 -6.03 -5.20
N ASP A 50 -15.33 -4.88 -5.85
CA ASP A 50 -14.22 -4.00 -6.23
C ASP A 50 -13.82 -3.02 -5.12
N GLU A 51 -14.59 -2.94 -4.02
CA GLU A 51 -14.22 -2.09 -2.89
C GLU A 51 -13.00 -2.66 -2.16
N TYR A 52 -11.89 -1.94 -2.26
CA TYR A 52 -10.60 -2.37 -1.73
C TYR A 52 -10.22 -1.66 -0.42
N PHE A 53 -10.45 -0.35 -0.34
CA PHE A 53 -9.81 0.47 0.69
C PHE A 53 -10.30 0.16 2.09
N ILE A 54 -11.60 -0.04 2.28
CA ILE A 54 -12.19 -0.29 3.59
C ILE A 54 -12.21 -1.79 3.89
N GLN A 55 -12.76 -2.60 2.99
CA GLN A 55 -12.94 -4.03 3.21
C GLN A 55 -11.63 -4.83 3.22
N TYR A 56 -10.60 -4.35 2.53
CA TYR A 56 -9.30 -5.02 2.46
C TYR A 56 -8.18 -4.20 3.09
N GLY A 57 -7.85 -3.04 2.51
CA GLY A 57 -6.69 -2.23 2.90
C GLY A 57 -6.70 -1.84 4.38
N LYS A 58 -7.78 -1.19 4.83
CA LYS A 58 -7.95 -0.77 6.23
C LYS A 58 -7.97 -1.96 7.18
N LYS A 59 -8.77 -2.99 6.86
CA LYS A 59 -8.88 -4.22 7.66
C LYS A 59 -7.52 -4.85 7.98
N TYR A 60 -6.68 -5.06 6.97
CA TYR A 60 -5.37 -5.68 7.18
C TYR A 60 -4.36 -4.71 7.78
N CYS A 61 -4.41 -3.43 7.44
CA CYS A 61 -3.61 -2.41 8.11
C CYS A 61 -3.84 -2.44 9.64
N GLU A 62 -5.10 -2.45 10.07
CA GLU A 62 -5.47 -2.49 11.50
C GLU A 62 -5.05 -3.81 12.14
N SER A 63 -5.19 -4.92 11.41
CA SER A 63 -4.76 -6.24 11.88
C SER A 63 -3.24 -6.30 12.11
N PHE A 64 -2.44 -5.69 11.23
CA PHE A 64 -0.98 -5.61 11.39
C PHE A 64 -0.57 -4.66 12.53
N LEU A 65 -1.19 -3.49 12.65
CA LEU A 65 -0.91 -2.54 13.73
C LEU A 65 -1.35 -3.06 15.11
N GLY A 66 -2.38 -3.91 15.16
CA GLY A 66 -2.85 -4.55 16.38
C GLY A 66 -1.93 -5.64 16.93
N ARG A 67 -0.84 -6.00 16.21
CA ARG A 67 0.15 -6.96 16.70
C ARG A 67 1.23 -6.29 17.52
N ASP A 68 1.44 -6.84 18.71
CA ASP A 68 2.49 -6.46 19.67
C ASP A 68 3.62 -7.51 19.74
N ASP A 69 3.51 -8.61 18.99
CA ASP A 69 4.40 -9.77 19.09
C ASP A 69 5.48 -9.84 17.99
N PHE A 70 5.57 -8.83 17.12
CA PHE A 70 6.65 -8.73 16.14
C PHE A 70 8.01 -8.46 16.80
N SER A 71 9.08 -9.01 16.24
CA SER A 71 10.43 -8.55 16.59
C SER A 71 10.65 -7.09 16.18
N ASN A 72 11.73 -6.47 16.65
CA ASN A 72 12.12 -5.12 16.19
C ASN A 72 12.30 -5.04 14.67
N ALA A 73 12.80 -6.11 14.04
CA ALA A 73 12.93 -6.17 12.58
C ALA A 73 11.55 -6.25 11.91
N GLY A 74 10.64 -7.08 12.45
CA GLY A 74 9.26 -7.19 12.00
C GLY A 74 8.47 -5.88 12.13
N VAL A 75 8.61 -5.15 13.24
CA VAL A 75 8.01 -3.82 13.43
C VAL A 75 8.50 -2.84 12.38
N LYS A 76 9.83 -2.79 12.14
CA LYS A 76 10.41 -1.91 11.12
C LYS A 76 9.91 -2.23 9.72
N TRP A 77 9.82 -3.52 9.37
CA TRP A 77 9.24 -3.97 8.11
C TRP A 77 7.76 -3.58 8.00
N ARG A 78 6.95 -3.90 9.01
CA ARG A 78 5.51 -3.60 9.02
C ARG A 78 5.29 -2.13 8.77
N ASP A 79 5.98 -1.27 9.52
CA ASP A 79 5.75 0.16 9.47
C ASP A 79 6.14 0.77 8.11
N LYS A 80 7.27 0.33 7.54
CA LYS A 80 7.66 0.76 6.19
C LYS A 80 6.73 0.22 5.10
N THR A 81 6.33 -1.05 5.20
CA THR A 81 5.44 -1.71 4.22
C THR A 81 4.06 -1.05 4.21
N LEU A 82 3.44 -0.84 5.38
CA LEU A 82 2.14 -0.17 5.48
C LEU A 82 2.18 1.23 4.87
N ARG A 83 3.22 2.01 5.17
CA ARG A 83 3.40 3.34 4.60
C ARG A 83 3.59 3.27 3.07
N CYS A 84 4.46 2.39 2.58
CA CYS A 84 4.70 2.21 1.15
C CYS A 84 3.40 1.89 0.39
N LEU A 85 2.60 0.97 0.92
CA LEU A 85 1.32 0.58 0.32
C LEU A 85 0.37 1.77 0.18
N GLN A 86 0.29 2.61 1.22
CA GLN A 86 -0.59 3.77 1.23
C GLN A 86 -0.06 4.88 0.31
N GLU A 87 1.24 5.16 0.35
CA GLU A 87 1.88 6.16 -0.52
C GLU A 87 1.79 5.79 -2.00
N ALA A 88 1.83 4.50 -2.34
CA ALA A 88 1.66 4.03 -3.71
C ALA A 88 0.28 4.39 -4.31
N ILE A 89 -0.76 4.51 -3.49
CA ILE A 89 -2.13 4.86 -3.92
C ILE A 89 -2.26 6.33 -4.27
N VAL A 90 -1.61 7.21 -3.51
CA VAL A 90 -1.76 8.67 -3.61
C VAL A 90 -1.67 9.21 -5.06
N PRO A 91 -0.66 8.85 -5.88
CA PRO A 91 -0.57 9.35 -7.26
C PRO A 91 -1.64 8.78 -8.21
N LYS A 92 -2.43 7.79 -7.79
CA LYS A 92 -3.53 7.20 -8.57
C LYS A 92 -4.90 7.76 -8.23
N LEU A 93 -5.02 8.56 -7.18
CA LEU A 93 -6.27 9.20 -6.82
C LEU A 93 -6.52 10.42 -7.71
N ASP A 94 -7.72 10.51 -8.27
CA ASP A 94 -8.27 11.75 -8.77
C ASP A 94 -8.74 12.57 -7.56
N ILE A 95 -7.98 13.62 -7.21
CA ILE A 95 -8.26 14.48 -6.06
C ILE A 95 -8.87 15.82 -6.50
N SER A 96 -9.70 15.78 -7.54
CA SER A 96 -10.50 16.94 -7.97
C SER A 96 -11.78 17.10 -7.16
N GLU A 97 -12.54 18.16 -7.44
CA GLU A 97 -13.85 18.40 -6.82
C GLU A 97 -14.90 17.34 -7.19
N ASN A 98 -14.76 16.74 -8.38
CA ASN A 98 -15.64 15.70 -8.91
C ASN A 98 -14.81 14.45 -9.26
N PRO A 99 -14.33 13.71 -8.24
CA PRO A 99 -13.36 12.66 -8.44
C PRO A 99 -13.96 11.49 -9.22
N THR A 100 -13.18 10.97 -10.15
CA THR A 100 -13.49 9.76 -10.90
C THR A 100 -12.59 8.61 -10.43
N CYS A 101 -13.13 7.40 -10.33
CA CYS A 101 -12.33 6.23 -10.00
C CYS A 101 -12.79 5.01 -10.78
N ASN A 102 -11.85 4.35 -11.46
CA ASN A 102 -12.07 3.01 -11.98
C ASN A 102 -11.76 2.00 -10.87
N CYS A 103 -12.80 1.49 -10.21
CA CYS A 103 -12.67 0.63 -9.05
C CYS A 103 -11.89 -0.66 -9.31
N LYS A 104 -12.13 -1.31 -10.45
CA LYS A 104 -11.43 -2.53 -10.83
C LYS A 104 -9.94 -2.28 -11.05
N GLU A 105 -9.60 -1.21 -11.76
CA GLU A 105 -8.20 -0.83 -11.99
C GLU A 105 -7.50 -0.39 -10.71
N MET A 106 -8.18 0.37 -9.86
CA MET A 106 -7.64 0.81 -8.56
C MET A 106 -7.37 -0.39 -7.65
N ARG A 107 -8.30 -1.34 -7.56
CA ARG A 107 -8.13 -2.60 -6.81
C ARG A 107 -6.93 -3.38 -7.32
N ALA A 108 -6.85 -3.61 -8.64
CA ALA A 108 -5.74 -4.34 -9.25
C ALA A 108 -4.39 -3.65 -9.01
N PHE A 109 -4.34 -2.32 -9.15
CA PHE A 109 -3.15 -1.53 -8.85
C PHE A 109 -2.75 -1.66 -7.38
N ALA A 110 -3.71 -1.56 -6.45
CA ALA A 110 -3.45 -1.65 -5.03
C ALA A 110 -2.84 -3.01 -4.68
N PHE A 111 -3.39 -4.13 -5.18
CA PHE A 111 -2.78 -5.45 -4.98
C PHE A 111 -1.38 -5.56 -5.60
N LYS A 112 -1.18 -5.05 -6.81
CA LYS A 112 0.13 -5.08 -7.46
C LYS A 112 1.20 -4.34 -6.63
N SER A 113 0.83 -3.27 -5.93
CA SER A 113 1.78 -2.52 -5.07
C SER A 113 2.33 -3.36 -3.91
N HIS A 114 1.65 -4.42 -3.49
CA HIS A 114 2.10 -5.29 -2.40
C HIS A 114 3.45 -5.93 -2.71
N ILE A 115 3.65 -6.43 -3.93
CA ILE A 115 4.89 -7.09 -4.33
C ILE A 115 6.08 -6.15 -4.12
N GLN A 116 5.99 -4.91 -4.63
CA GLN A 116 7.03 -3.92 -4.45
C GLN A 116 7.25 -3.58 -2.97
N CYS A 117 6.17 -3.30 -2.22
CA CYS A 117 6.29 -2.84 -0.84
C CYS A 117 6.77 -3.92 0.13
N TYR A 118 6.36 -5.18 -0.07
CA TYR A 118 6.79 -6.30 0.77
C TYR A 118 8.26 -6.67 0.55
N LEU A 119 8.75 -6.51 -0.69
CA LEU A 119 10.13 -6.84 -1.06
C LEU A 119 11.12 -5.68 -0.87
N ALA A 120 10.64 -4.44 -0.68
CA ALA A 120 11.46 -3.26 -0.40
C ALA A 120 12.22 -3.37 0.94
N ASP A 121 13.31 -2.60 1.14
CA ASP A 121 14.11 -2.65 2.37
C ASP A 121 13.38 -2.06 3.62
N PRO A 122 13.35 -2.74 4.78
CA PRO A 122 13.83 -4.12 4.97
C PRO A 122 12.86 -5.10 4.31
N SER A 123 13.36 -6.10 3.60
CA SER A 123 12.51 -7.03 2.83
C SER A 123 11.85 -8.05 3.73
N ILE A 124 10.62 -8.46 3.40
CA ILE A 124 9.96 -9.60 4.05
C ILE A 124 10.81 -10.88 3.95
N CYS A 125 11.64 -11.04 2.92
CA CYS A 125 12.50 -12.23 2.79
C CYS A 125 13.65 -12.26 3.82
N SER A 126 13.96 -11.12 4.45
CA SER A 126 15.06 -10.98 5.41
C SER A 126 14.61 -11.03 6.87
N LEU A 127 13.33 -11.28 7.12
CA LEU A 127 12.78 -11.28 8.47
C LEU A 127 13.10 -12.58 9.21
N PRO A 128 13.11 -12.55 10.56
CA PRO A 128 13.12 -13.77 11.35
C PRO A 128 11.93 -14.67 10.99
N ALA A 129 12.15 -15.99 11.01
CA ALA A 129 11.13 -17.00 10.72
C ALA A 129 9.82 -16.78 11.49
N ALA A 130 9.90 -16.44 12.77
CA ALA A 130 8.74 -16.16 13.60
C ALA A 130 7.90 -14.97 13.08
N ASP A 131 8.54 -13.92 12.55
CA ASP A 131 7.81 -12.78 11.98
C ASP A 131 7.13 -13.16 10.65
N MET A 132 7.78 -13.97 9.82
CA MET A 132 7.15 -14.51 8.60
C MET A 132 5.88 -15.31 8.91
N LEU A 133 5.94 -16.21 9.91
CA LEU A 133 4.77 -16.97 10.36
C LEU A 133 3.63 -16.06 10.85
N ARG A 134 3.98 -14.99 11.60
CA ARG A 134 3.01 -13.98 12.03
C ARG A 134 2.37 -13.27 10.85
N ILE A 135 3.13 -12.93 9.80
CA ILE A 135 2.62 -12.27 8.60
C ILE A 135 1.63 -13.17 7.86
N ILE A 136 2.00 -14.43 7.59
CA ILE A 136 1.13 -15.42 6.95
C ILE A 136 -0.18 -15.57 7.72
N LYS A 137 -0.10 -15.68 9.05
CA LYS A 137 -1.27 -15.78 9.94
C LYS A 137 -2.13 -14.52 9.91
N THR A 138 -1.51 -13.33 9.89
CA THR A 138 -2.23 -12.04 9.96
C THR A 138 -2.95 -11.70 8.67
N ALA A 139 -2.30 -11.97 7.53
CA ALA A 139 -2.94 -11.85 6.22
C ALA A 139 -4.02 -12.93 6.01
N ASN A 140 -4.14 -13.88 6.95
CA ASN A 140 -5.16 -14.92 6.99
C ASN A 140 -5.26 -15.67 5.66
N LEU A 141 -4.08 -15.97 5.08
CA LEU A 141 -3.93 -16.46 3.71
C LEU A 141 -4.66 -17.79 3.47
N VAL A 142 -4.79 -18.58 4.53
CA VAL A 142 -5.29 -19.95 4.48
C VAL A 142 -6.83 -20.03 4.61
N SER A 143 -7.53 -18.95 5.00
CA SER A 143 -8.99 -19.05 5.22
C SER A 143 -9.88 -18.03 4.50
N VAL A 144 -9.32 -16.97 3.87
CA VAL A 144 -10.16 -15.87 3.35
C VAL A 144 -9.69 -15.26 2.01
N VAL A 145 -8.60 -15.72 1.39
CA VAL A 145 -8.14 -15.14 0.11
C VAL A 145 -8.88 -15.79 -1.07
N THR A 146 -10.11 -15.36 -1.30
CA THR A 146 -10.92 -15.77 -2.47
C THR A 146 -10.66 -14.91 -3.71
N ASP A 147 -9.99 -13.76 -3.54
CA ASP A 147 -9.69 -12.84 -4.63
C ASP A 147 -8.44 -13.25 -5.40
N GLU A 148 -8.56 -13.41 -6.72
CA GLU A 148 -7.47 -13.83 -7.60
C GLU A 148 -6.28 -12.89 -7.54
N ALA A 149 -6.49 -11.57 -7.60
CA ALA A 149 -5.40 -10.59 -7.56
C ALA A 149 -4.65 -10.63 -6.22
N SER A 150 -5.37 -10.84 -5.12
CA SER A 150 -4.78 -11.08 -3.80
C SER A 150 -3.97 -12.38 -3.75
N ARG A 151 -4.45 -13.47 -4.37
CA ARG A 151 -3.71 -14.74 -4.43
C ARG A 151 -2.40 -14.59 -5.20
N GLU A 152 -2.47 -13.98 -6.38
CA GLU A 152 -1.32 -13.82 -7.27
C GLU A 152 -0.21 -12.96 -6.65
N GLN A 153 -0.57 -11.85 -5.97
CA GLN A 153 0.46 -11.04 -5.32
C GLN A 153 1.14 -11.80 -4.16
N PHE A 154 0.39 -12.58 -3.35
CA PHE A 154 0.99 -13.37 -2.28
C PHE A 154 1.88 -14.47 -2.83
N LYS A 155 1.44 -15.19 -3.88
CA LYS A 155 2.30 -16.16 -4.58
C LYS A 155 3.62 -15.54 -5.01
N SER A 156 3.55 -14.37 -5.65
CA SER A 156 4.75 -13.68 -6.14
C SER A 156 5.72 -13.32 -5.01
N VAL A 157 5.22 -12.76 -3.91
CA VAL A 157 6.06 -12.44 -2.74
C VAL A 157 6.65 -13.69 -2.10
N LEU A 158 5.82 -14.69 -1.82
CA LEU A 158 6.23 -15.90 -1.10
C LEU A 158 7.22 -16.75 -1.91
N SER A 159 6.97 -16.92 -3.22
CA SER A 159 7.90 -17.63 -4.12
C SER A 159 9.26 -16.93 -4.21
N THR A 160 9.28 -15.59 -4.23
CA THR A 160 10.53 -14.81 -4.21
C THR A 160 11.33 -15.07 -2.92
N CYS A 161 10.66 -15.28 -1.80
CA CYS A 161 11.33 -15.49 -0.52
C CYS A 161 11.65 -16.96 -0.20
N LEU A 162 11.26 -17.92 -1.03
CA LEU A 162 11.33 -19.35 -0.71
C LEU A 162 12.74 -19.80 -0.27
N GLY A 163 13.78 -19.36 -0.99
CA GLY A 163 15.17 -19.69 -0.68
C GLY A 163 15.77 -18.95 0.54
N SER A 164 15.02 -18.03 1.15
CA SER A 164 15.48 -17.27 2.32
C SER A 164 15.08 -17.90 3.66
N TYR A 165 14.23 -18.93 3.64
CA TYR A 165 13.69 -19.56 4.84
C TYR A 165 14.01 -21.06 4.90
N THR A 166 14.04 -21.59 6.12
CA THR A 166 14.20 -23.03 6.43
C THR A 166 13.26 -23.43 7.57
N GLY A 167 13.10 -24.73 7.80
CA GLY A 167 12.26 -25.27 8.89
C GLY A 167 10.80 -24.87 8.78
N GLU A 168 10.17 -24.60 9.93
CA GLU A 168 8.73 -24.30 10.03
C GLU A 168 8.28 -23.12 9.14
N ALA A 169 9.11 -22.09 8.98
CA ALA A 169 8.77 -20.97 8.09
C ALA A 169 8.76 -21.39 6.62
N LEU A 170 9.69 -22.25 6.18
CA LEU A 170 9.69 -22.79 4.82
C LEU A 170 8.46 -23.66 4.58
N GLU A 171 8.14 -24.55 5.52
CA GLU A 171 6.95 -25.41 5.46
C GLU A 171 5.66 -24.59 5.37
N ALA A 172 5.53 -23.55 6.19
CA ALA A 172 4.38 -22.65 6.14
C ALA A 172 4.28 -21.86 4.83
N ILE A 173 5.41 -21.41 4.27
CA ILE A 173 5.45 -20.76 2.95
C ILE A 173 4.99 -21.73 1.86
N GLN A 174 5.50 -22.96 1.86
CA GLN A 174 5.14 -23.98 0.86
C GLN A 174 3.65 -24.35 0.96
N ALA A 175 3.16 -24.65 2.16
CA ALA A 175 1.74 -24.94 2.38
C ALA A 175 0.84 -23.77 1.95
N THR A 176 1.29 -22.54 2.17
CA THR A 176 0.56 -21.34 1.70
C THR A 176 0.57 -21.23 0.17
N LEU A 177 1.71 -21.49 -0.48
CA LEU A 177 1.81 -21.45 -1.95
C LEU A 177 0.91 -22.51 -2.61
N GLU A 178 0.84 -23.70 -2.02
CA GLU A 178 -0.07 -24.78 -2.44
C GLU A 178 -1.52 -24.34 -2.31
N ALA A 179 -1.94 -23.87 -1.12
CA ALA A 179 -3.30 -23.42 -0.88
C ALA A 179 -3.71 -22.21 -1.76
N LEU A 180 -2.75 -21.36 -2.15
CA LEU A 180 -3.01 -20.27 -3.07
C LEU A 180 -3.13 -20.73 -4.52
N SER A 181 -2.67 -21.94 -4.88
CA SER A 181 -2.69 -22.47 -6.24
C SER A 181 -3.99 -23.19 -6.60
N ASP A 182 -4.73 -23.67 -5.58
CA ASP A 182 -6.10 -24.17 -5.68
C ASP A 182 -7.10 -23.05 -6.00
#